data_AF-M8BVV4-F1
#
_entry.id   AF-M8BVV4-F1
#
_cell.length_a   1.000
_cell.length_b   1.000
_cell.length_c   1.000
_cell.angle_alpha   90.00
_cell.angle_beta   90.00
_cell.angle_gamma   90.00
#
_symmetry.space_group_name_H-M   'P 1'
#
loop_
_entity.id
_entity.type
_entity.pdbx_description
1 polymer ?
#
loop_
_entity_poly.entity_id
_entity_poly.type
_entity_poly.pdbx_seq_one_letter_code
_entity_poly.pdbx_strand_id
1 'polypeptide(L)'
;MVSDPSGAVWRPDRSELKGTDIPGVRRMLRRYVSSAGGDGGGEDCALAAAVYGGEGGVLAQLRELKAWFEVQTLFHFYSASILLSYDANAVTAPGGAPRVKLVDFAHVVESEGVIDHNFLGGLCSLIKFIDDIVSSDKAPPAQS
;
A
#
# COMPACT_ATOMS: atom_id res chain seq x y z
N MET A 1 -1.64 6.47 9.83
CA MET A 1 -0.84 6.03 11.00
C MET A 1 -1.79 5.32 11.93
N VAL A 2 -1.41 4.15 12.42
CA VAL A 2 -2.24 3.36 13.34
C VAL A 2 -1.80 3.70 14.75
N SER A 3 -2.70 4.23 15.57
CA SER A 3 -2.44 4.70 16.92
C SER A 3 -3.10 3.78 17.93
N ASP A 4 -2.35 3.28 18.93
CA ASP A 4 -2.91 2.49 20.04
C ASP A 4 -3.79 3.39 20.93
N PRO A 5 -4.73 2.87 21.74
CA PRO A 5 -5.42 3.60 22.81
C PRO A 5 -4.53 4.51 23.68
N SER A 6 -3.23 4.23 23.81
CA SER A 6 -2.25 5.11 24.48
C SER A 6 -1.74 6.29 23.63
N GLY A 7 -2.13 6.39 22.36
CA GLY A 7 -1.59 7.32 21.37
C GLY A 7 -0.27 6.87 20.73
N ALA A 8 0.23 5.66 21.06
CA ALA A 8 1.48 5.14 20.50
C ALA A 8 1.34 4.86 18.99
N VAL A 9 2.24 5.43 18.21
CA VAL A 9 2.31 5.27 16.74
C VAL A 9 3.42 4.29 16.40
N TRP A 10 3.10 3.23 15.66
CA TRP A 10 4.13 2.38 15.07
C TRP A 10 4.81 3.11 13.91
N ARG A 11 6.13 3.29 14.02
CA ARG A 11 6.98 3.87 12.98
C ARG A 11 8.31 3.10 12.93
N PRO A 12 8.52 2.25 11.91
CA PRO A 12 9.79 1.53 11.76
C PRO A 12 10.93 2.49 11.42
N ASP A 13 12.16 2.12 11.79
CA ASP A 13 13.34 2.89 11.42
C ASP A 13 13.68 2.69 9.93
N ARG A 14 14.25 3.71 9.28
CA ARG A 14 14.66 3.62 7.87
C ARG A 14 15.71 2.54 7.63
N SER A 15 16.61 2.26 8.58
CA SER A 15 17.59 1.19 8.44
C SER A 15 16.94 -0.19 8.44
N GLU A 16 15.88 -0.38 9.22
CA GLU A 16 15.11 -1.63 9.26
C GLU A 16 14.41 -1.87 7.92
N LEU A 17 13.84 -0.82 7.32
CA LEU A 17 13.19 -0.89 6.00
C LEU A 17 14.18 -1.26 4.88
N LYS A 18 15.41 -0.74 4.92
CA LYS A 18 16.42 -0.99 3.87
C LYS A 18 16.93 -2.44 3.83
N GLY A 19 16.91 -3.15 4.95
CA GLY A 19 17.35 -4.54 5.04
C GLY A 19 16.25 -5.57 4.84
N THR A 20 15.05 -5.13 4.44
CA THR A 20 13.86 -5.97 4.43
C THR A 20 13.83 -6.93 3.24
N ASP A 21 13.48 -8.19 3.50
CA ASP A 21 13.28 -9.23 2.50
C ASP A 21 11.80 -9.32 2.06
N ILE A 22 11.50 -10.18 1.08
CA ILE A 22 10.12 -10.38 0.58
C ILE A 22 9.12 -10.70 1.71
N PRO A 23 9.41 -11.65 2.63
CA PRO A 23 8.58 -11.86 3.81
C PRO A 23 8.38 -10.61 4.66
N GLY A 24 9.43 -9.83 4.89
CA GLY A 24 9.37 -8.61 5.67
C GLY A 24 8.51 -7.51 5.02
N VAL A 25 8.56 -7.36 3.68
CA VAL A 25 7.66 -6.44 2.97
C VAL A 25 6.20 -6.83 3.19
N ARG A 26 5.89 -8.13 3.08
CA ARG A 26 4.53 -8.63 3.35
C ARG A 26 4.08 -8.34 4.77
N ARG A 27 4.96 -8.59 5.76
CA ARG A 27 4.70 -8.29 7.18
C ARG A 27 4.41 -6.80 7.39
N MET A 28 5.17 -5.91 6.78
CA MET A 28 4.96 -4.47 6.89
C MET A 28 3.64 -4.01 6.27
N LEU A 29 3.28 -4.54 5.10
CA LEU A 29 2.01 -4.20 4.46
C LEU A 29 0.82 -4.73 5.28
N ARG A 30 0.92 -5.93 5.87
CA ARG A 30 -0.10 -6.42 6.80
C ARG A 30 -0.21 -5.57 8.06
N ARG A 31 0.94 -5.24 8.67
CA ARG A 31 1.00 -4.37 9.86
C ARG A 31 0.43 -2.98 9.57
N TYR A 32 0.64 -2.44 8.37
CA TYR A 32 0.11 -1.14 7.95
C TYR A 32 -1.42 -1.05 8.03
N VAL A 33 -2.13 -2.17 7.85
CA VAL A 33 -3.60 -2.26 7.93
C VAL A 33 -4.08 -3.03 9.17
N SER A 34 -3.21 -3.25 10.16
CA SER A 34 -3.59 -3.93 11.39
C SER A 34 -4.08 -2.94 12.45
N SER A 35 -4.90 -3.41 13.39
CA SER A 35 -5.35 -2.59 14.52
C SER A 35 -4.18 -2.30 15.50
N ALA A 36 -4.25 -1.17 16.20
CA ALA A 36 -3.14 -0.76 17.05
C ALA A 36 -3.07 -1.48 18.40
N GLY A 37 -4.18 -2.08 18.85
CA GLY A 37 -4.32 -2.73 20.16
C GLY A 37 -4.06 -4.23 20.17
N GLY A 38 -3.41 -4.78 19.15
CA GLY A 38 -3.01 -6.19 19.14
C GLY A 38 -1.97 -6.47 20.22
N ASP A 39 -2.43 -6.96 21.36
CA ASP A 39 -1.59 -7.48 22.45
C ASP A 39 -0.66 -8.55 21.85
N GLY A 40 0.63 -8.22 21.69
CA GLY A 40 1.62 -9.15 21.12
C GLY A 40 1.95 -9.01 19.62
N GLY A 41 1.92 -7.80 19.03
CA GLY A 41 2.60 -7.56 17.74
C GLY A 41 1.98 -8.29 16.53
N GLY A 42 0.71 -8.67 16.62
CA GLY A 42 -0.01 -9.39 15.56
C GLY A 42 -0.28 -8.53 14.32
N GLU A 43 -0.23 -9.20 13.17
CA GLU A 43 -0.65 -8.73 11.85
C GLU A 43 -2.10 -9.14 11.60
N ASP A 44 -3.05 -8.57 12.35
CA ASP A 44 -4.46 -8.97 12.30
C ASP A 44 -5.18 -8.54 11.01
N CYS A 45 -4.57 -7.65 10.23
CA CYS A 45 -5.12 -7.10 8.99
C CYS A 45 -6.55 -6.54 9.13
N ALA A 46 -6.96 -6.11 10.33
CA ALA A 46 -8.36 -5.79 10.62
C ALA A 46 -8.96 -4.71 9.70
N LEU A 47 -8.11 -3.82 9.17
CA LEU A 47 -8.51 -2.73 8.27
C LEU A 47 -8.25 -3.05 6.80
N ALA A 48 -7.73 -4.23 6.44
CA ALA A 48 -7.34 -4.57 5.08
C ALA A 48 -8.50 -4.47 4.09
N ALA A 49 -9.69 -4.96 4.45
CA ALA A 49 -10.87 -4.88 3.60
C ALA A 49 -11.29 -3.43 3.31
N ALA A 50 -11.20 -2.54 4.29
CA ALA A 50 -11.58 -1.13 4.17
C ALA A 50 -10.51 -0.25 3.51
N VAL A 51 -9.22 -0.55 3.74
CA VAL A 51 -8.09 0.23 3.22
C VAL A 51 -7.67 -0.27 1.83
N TYR A 52 -7.50 -1.57 1.66
CA TYR A 52 -6.99 -2.14 0.41
C TYR A 52 -8.12 -2.51 -0.56
N GLY A 53 -9.23 -3.05 -0.05
CA GLY A 53 -10.38 -3.47 -0.84
C GLY A 53 -11.39 -2.36 -1.16
N GLY A 54 -12.45 -2.71 -1.89
CA GLY A 54 -13.54 -1.81 -2.29
C GLY A 54 -13.25 -0.97 -3.54
N GLU A 55 -14.29 -0.35 -4.10
CA GLU A 55 -14.21 0.43 -5.35
C GLU A 55 -13.37 1.71 -5.23
N GLY A 56 -13.22 2.25 -4.00
CA GLY A 56 -12.34 3.38 -3.70
C GLY A 56 -11.06 3.00 -2.95
N GLY A 57 -10.79 1.70 -2.79
CA GLY A 57 -9.64 1.20 -2.02
C GLY A 57 -8.30 1.48 -2.69
N VAL A 58 -7.22 1.20 -1.96
CA VAL A 58 -5.86 1.32 -2.49
C VAL A 58 -5.67 0.45 -3.74
N LEU A 59 -6.23 -0.77 -3.80
CA LEU A 59 -6.07 -1.62 -4.99
C LEU A 59 -6.75 -1.02 -6.23
N ALA A 60 -7.93 -0.41 -6.08
CA ALA A 60 -8.61 0.25 -7.19
C ALA A 60 -7.77 1.43 -7.71
N GLN A 61 -7.32 2.32 -6.81
CA GLN A 61 -6.50 3.48 -7.15
C GLN A 61 -5.14 3.08 -7.77
N LEU A 62 -4.48 2.02 -7.27
CA LEU A 62 -3.23 1.52 -7.86
C LEU A 62 -3.44 0.91 -9.24
N ARG A 63 -4.59 0.24 -9.49
CA ARG A 63 -4.93 -0.31 -10.81
C ARG A 63 -5.23 0.80 -11.82
N GLU A 64 -5.88 1.89 -11.40
CA GLU A 64 -6.05 3.09 -12.22
C GLU A 64 -4.69 3.73 -12.56
N LEU A 65 -3.82 3.89 -11.55
CA LEU A 65 -2.46 4.40 -11.76
C LEU A 65 -1.68 3.51 -12.73
N LYS A 66 -1.78 2.18 -12.58
CA LYS A 66 -1.16 1.21 -13.48
C LYS A 66 -1.66 1.38 -14.91
N ALA A 67 -2.97 1.47 -15.12
CA ALA A 67 -3.55 1.67 -16.44
C ALA A 67 -3.04 2.94 -17.11
N TRP A 68 -2.82 4.02 -16.35
CA TRP A 68 -2.19 5.24 -16.84
C TRP A 68 -0.72 5.00 -17.23
N PHE A 69 0.07 4.32 -16.39
CA PHE A 69 1.47 3.99 -16.69
C PHE A 69 1.68 3.05 -17.87
N GLU A 70 0.69 2.23 -18.21
CA GLU A 70 0.73 1.31 -19.37
C GLU A 70 0.64 2.04 -20.72
N VAL A 71 0.10 3.26 -20.74
CA VAL A 71 -0.12 4.01 -22.00
C VAL A 71 0.55 5.37 -22.04
N GLN A 72 0.86 5.97 -20.89
CA GLN A 72 1.51 7.27 -20.84
C GLN A 72 2.96 7.15 -21.34
N THR A 73 3.34 8.09 -22.20
CA THR A 73 4.68 8.19 -22.80
C THR A 73 5.21 9.62 -22.71
N LEU A 74 4.75 10.35 -21.69
CA LEU A 74 5.14 11.73 -21.45
C LEU A 74 6.34 11.79 -20.51
N PHE A 75 6.37 10.93 -19.48
CA PHE A 75 7.31 11.06 -18.38
C PHE A 75 7.90 9.72 -17.94
N HIS A 76 9.18 9.73 -17.59
CA HIS A 76 9.83 8.71 -16.76
C HIS A 76 10.03 9.27 -15.35
N PHE A 77 9.61 8.49 -14.34
CA PHE A 77 9.61 8.87 -12.94
C PHE A 77 10.74 8.16 -12.19
N TYR A 78 11.92 8.78 -12.15
CA TYR A 78 13.02 8.25 -11.35
C TYR A 78 12.92 8.72 -9.90
N SER A 79 13.14 7.80 -8.96
CA SER A 79 13.13 8.07 -7.52
C SER A 79 11.85 8.72 -6.98
N ALA A 80 10.71 8.53 -7.68
CA ALA A 80 9.40 8.93 -7.18
C ALA A 80 8.84 7.91 -6.18
N SER A 81 8.00 8.38 -5.26
CA SER A 81 7.42 7.54 -4.20
C SER A 81 5.90 7.44 -4.32
N ILE A 82 5.35 6.25 -4.03
CA ILE A 82 3.90 6.10 -3.82
C ILE A 82 3.61 6.33 -2.34
N LEU A 83 2.79 7.32 -2.04
CA LEU A 83 2.29 7.61 -0.71
C LEU A 83 0.89 7.02 -0.53
N LEU A 84 0.78 6.06 0.38
CA LEU A 84 -0.49 5.53 0.87
C LEU A 84 -0.85 6.26 2.18
N SER A 85 -2.11 6.65 2.31
CA SER A 85 -2.61 7.28 3.54
C SER A 85 -4.08 6.98 3.78
N TYR A 86 -4.46 6.86 5.05
CA TYR A 86 -5.86 6.72 5.48
C TYR A 86 -5.99 7.17 6.94
N ASP A 87 -7.21 7.49 7.34
CA ASP A 87 -7.60 7.75 8.74
C ASP A 87 -8.20 6.48 9.34
N ALA A 88 -7.52 5.87 10.31
CA ALA A 88 -7.96 4.62 10.92
C ALA A 88 -9.33 4.72 11.63
N ASN A 89 -9.70 5.91 12.10
CA ASN A 89 -10.98 6.11 12.79
C ASN A 89 -12.15 6.35 11.83
N ALA A 90 -11.84 6.78 10.59
CA ALA A 90 -12.85 7.11 9.60
C ALA A 90 -12.92 6.09 8.45
N VAL A 91 -11.90 5.25 8.23
CA VAL A 91 -11.80 4.42 7.02
C VAL A 91 -12.93 3.39 6.86
N THR A 92 -13.61 3.05 7.96
CA THR A 92 -14.79 2.17 7.95
C THR A 92 -16.11 2.95 7.86
N ALA A 93 -16.07 4.28 7.95
CA ALA A 93 -17.24 5.15 7.88
C ALA A 93 -17.49 5.64 6.44
N PRO A 94 -18.74 5.96 6.08
CA PRO A 94 -19.07 6.54 4.77
C PRO A 94 -18.26 7.82 4.51
N GLY A 95 -17.48 7.83 3.42
CA GLY A 95 -16.64 8.96 3.03
C GLY A 95 -15.21 8.97 3.58
N GLY A 96 -14.86 8.07 4.51
CA GLY A 96 -13.48 7.84 4.93
C GLY A 96 -12.75 6.96 3.93
N ALA A 97 -12.23 7.54 2.86
CA ALA A 97 -11.52 6.79 1.82
C ALA A 97 -10.00 6.86 1.99
N PRO A 98 -9.28 5.74 1.76
CA PRO A 98 -7.83 5.78 1.63
C PRO A 98 -7.41 6.61 0.40
N ARG A 99 -6.17 7.08 0.39
CA ARG A 99 -5.61 7.88 -0.71
C ARG A 99 -4.27 7.33 -1.15
N VAL A 100 -4.12 7.20 -2.47
CA VAL A 100 -2.87 6.91 -3.17
C VAL A 100 -2.41 8.17 -3.90
N LYS A 101 -1.16 8.57 -3.69
CA LYS A 101 -0.55 9.71 -4.37
C LYS A 101 0.87 9.39 -4.83
N LEU A 102 1.24 9.91 -5.99
CA LEU A 102 2.63 9.94 -6.44
C LEU A 102 3.28 11.24 -5.92
N VAL A 103 4.48 11.13 -5.36
CA VAL A 103 5.25 12.26 -4.80
C VAL A 103 6.72 12.15 -5.21
N ASP A 104 7.52 13.17 -4.87
CA ASP A 104 8.97 13.27 -5.14
C ASP A 104 9.33 13.32 -6.64
N PHE A 105 8.96 14.42 -7.30
CA PHE A 105 9.14 14.60 -8.75
C PHE A 105 10.49 15.22 -9.18
N ALA A 106 11.49 15.24 -8.29
CA ALA A 106 12.76 15.94 -8.54
C ALA A 106 13.57 15.37 -9.73
N HIS A 107 13.33 14.12 -10.10
CA HIS A 107 14.02 13.43 -11.20
C HIS A 107 13.04 12.90 -12.26
N VAL A 108 11.95 13.63 -12.50
CA VAL A 108 11.05 13.34 -13.62
C VAL A 108 11.65 13.93 -14.89
N VAL A 109 11.71 13.11 -15.94
CA VAL A 109 12.23 13.50 -17.26
C VAL A 109 11.22 13.15 -18.34
N GLU A 110 11.31 13.82 -19.49
CA GLU A 110 10.51 13.47 -20.67
C GLU A 110 10.91 12.08 -21.17
N SER A 111 9.92 11.28 -21.58
CA SER A 111 10.17 9.90 -21.99
C SER A 111 10.22 9.65 -23.49
N GLU A 112 10.13 10.71 -24.30
CA GLU A 112 10.29 10.67 -25.77
C GLU A 112 9.44 9.59 -26.47
N GLY A 113 8.21 9.35 -26.00
CA GLY A 113 7.32 8.37 -26.60
C GLY A 113 7.46 6.94 -26.05
N VAL A 114 8.29 6.73 -25.02
CA VAL A 114 8.50 5.42 -24.39
C VAL A 114 7.79 5.35 -23.03
N ILE A 115 7.11 4.23 -22.74
CA ILE A 115 6.47 4.02 -21.44
C ILE A 115 7.51 3.78 -20.34
N ASP A 116 7.18 4.13 -19.09
CA ASP A 116 8.03 3.90 -17.93
C ASP A 116 7.93 2.45 -17.43
N HIS A 117 8.68 1.55 -18.08
CA HIS A 117 8.73 0.14 -17.71
C HIS A 117 9.29 -0.09 -16.29
N ASN A 118 10.21 0.78 -15.84
CA ASN A 118 10.86 0.66 -14.55
C ASN A 118 9.85 0.92 -13.42
N PHE A 119 9.13 2.04 -13.49
CA PHE A 119 8.09 2.36 -12.51
C PHE A 119 6.93 1.37 -12.58
N LEU A 120 6.48 1.01 -13.80
CA LEU A 120 5.39 0.06 -14.02
C LEU A 120 5.69 -1.33 -13.41
N GLY A 121 6.94 -1.81 -13.52
CA GLY A 121 7.37 -3.07 -12.92
C GLY A 121 7.23 -3.07 -11.38
N GLY A 122 7.71 -2.00 -10.73
CA GLY A 122 7.58 -1.83 -9.28
C GLY A 122 6.12 -1.71 -8.84
N LEU A 123 5.30 -0.95 -9.57
CA LEU A 123 3.87 -0.79 -9.31
C LEU A 123 3.10 -2.13 -9.42
N CYS A 124 3.38 -2.93 -10.46
CA CYS A 124 2.80 -4.26 -10.61
C CYS A 124 3.16 -5.19 -9.44
N SER A 125 4.40 -5.13 -8.95
CA SER A 125 4.84 -5.90 -7.78
C SER A 125 4.08 -5.48 -6.52
N LEU A 126 3.95 -4.16 -6.26
CA LEU A 126 3.20 -3.64 -5.12
C LEU A 126 1.71 -4.06 -5.17
N ILE A 127 1.07 -3.95 -6.34
CA ILE A 127 -0.32 -4.40 -6.53
C ILE A 127 -0.46 -5.88 -6.16
N LYS A 128 0.46 -6.73 -6.63
CA LYS A 128 0.44 -8.17 -6.32
C LYS A 128 0.53 -8.42 -4.81
N PHE A 129 1.45 -7.77 -4.11
CA PHE A 129 1.57 -7.94 -2.65
C PHE A 129 0.30 -7.57 -1.90
N ILE A 130 -0.34 -6.46 -2.26
CA ILE A 130 -1.57 -6.01 -1.61
C ILE A 130 -2.75 -6.93 -1.96
N ASP A 131 -2.85 -7.36 -3.22
CA ASP A 131 -3.91 -8.26 -3.69
C ASP A 131 -3.83 -9.65 -3.01
N ASP A 132 -2.61 -10.15 -2.80
CA ASP A 132 -2.35 -11.39 -2.05
C ASP A 132 -2.84 -11.26 -0.59
N ILE A 133 -2.64 -10.10 0.06
CA ILE A 133 -3.12 -9.84 1.43
C ILE A 133 -4.65 -9.88 1.46
N VAL A 134 -5.31 -9.13 0.58
CA VAL A 134 -6.79 -9.08 0.51
C VAL A 134 -7.39 -10.45 0.17
N SER A 135 -6.71 -11.24 -0.65
CA SER A 135 -7.16 -12.59 -1.02
C SER A 135 -6.97 -13.60 0.12
N SER A 136 -5.89 -13.48 0.89
CA SER A 136 -5.61 -14.37 2.02
C SER A 136 -6.56 -14.18 3.21
N ASP A 137 -7.06 -12.96 3.44
CA ASP A 137 -8.03 -12.67 4.51
C ASP A 137 -9.44 -13.20 4.19
N LYS A 138 -9.70 -13.61 2.94
CA LYS A 138 -10.98 -14.22 2.53
C LYS A 138 -11.05 -15.74 2.71
N ALA A 139 -9.94 -16.41 3.05
CA ALA A 139 -9.94 -17.86 3.26
C ALA A 139 -10.67 -18.20 4.57
N PRO A 140 -11.70 -19.07 4.57
CA PRO A 140 -12.31 -19.54 5.81
C PRO A 140 -11.26 -20.28 6.65
N PRO A 141 -11.31 -20.19 8.00
CA PRO A 141 -10.42 -20.98 8.85
C PRO A 141 -10.63 -22.46 8.54
N ALA A 142 -9.55 -23.15 8.18
CA ALA A 142 -9.56 -24.60 8.04
C ALA A 142 -10.01 -25.19 9.38
N GLN A 143 -11.21 -25.78 9.41
CA GLN A 143 -11.73 -26.49 10.57
C GLN A 143 -10.83 -27.72 10.81
N SER A 144 -10.16 -27.74 11.97
CA SER A 144 -9.50 -28.92 12.53
C SER A 144 -10.51 -29.75 13.32
#